data_AF-A0A951SEI4-F1
#
_entry.id   AF-A0A951SEI4-F1
#
_cell.length_a   1.000
_cell.length_b   1.000
_cell.length_c   1.000
_cell.angle_alpha   90.00
_cell.angle_beta   90.00
_cell.angle_gamma   90.00
#
_symmetry.space_group_name_H-M   'P 1'
#
loop_
_entity.id
_entity.type
_entity.pdbx_description
1 polymer ?
#
loop_
_entity_poly.entity_id
_entity_poly.type
_entity_poly.pdbx_seq_one_letter_code
_entity_poly.pdbx_strand_id
1 'polypeptide(L)'
;MNETETTVSLAHLAIQSARERFGKTLAFSENSLPDLEDMLNYAISQIDKYKAEKKPTDKMIQRTAEVWGSYLGEVMIHELGGSWLISSQDRLSLLINGVEVDPIKYISKRMTGQESNSVPQFYSAVKEKIDLSRKKSAENAAKQRNVGSPPPQPSKITCGGYIILGIVGLCVMSLLGQCISGFQNLTASPPATADPQEQAAIDAVQNQSTVYASNMKESVAFILVLLENEGHTVSVDGWYVSTGNGYYSVKFYFYLDGKREYAEWWYYADTKFIMPKNDWAFTFMGD
;
A
#
# COMPACT_ATOMS: atom_id res chain seq x y z
N MET A 1 -0.38 12.27 -5.80
CA MET A 1 0.56 11.17 -6.03
C MET A 1 -0.12 10.21 -6.98
N ASN A 2 0.55 9.79 -8.06
CA ASN A 2 -0.05 8.87 -9.05
C ASN A 2 -0.13 7.48 -8.41
N GLU A 3 -1.28 6.79 -8.45
CA GLU A 3 -1.45 5.48 -7.80
C GLU A 3 -0.46 4.41 -8.30
N THR A 4 0.00 4.54 -9.55
CA THR A 4 1.04 3.68 -10.13
C THR A 4 2.44 3.95 -9.57
N GLU A 5 2.74 5.18 -9.18
CA GLU A 5 3.98 5.55 -8.49
C GLU A 5 3.99 4.95 -7.07
N THR A 6 2.82 4.83 -6.46
CA THR A 6 2.64 4.17 -5.16
C THR A 6 2.92 2.66 -5.25
N THR A 7 2.51 1.94 -6.29
CA THR A 7 2.81 0.49 -6.37
C THR A 7 4.26 0.18 -6.64
N VAL A 8 4.90 0.94 -7.55
CA VAL A 8 6.32 0.75 -7.82
C VAL A 8 7.15 0.98 -6.56
N SER A 9 6.81 2.00 -5.77
CA SER A 9 7.51 2.25 -4.51
C SER A 9 7.24 1.18 -3.44
N LEU A 10 6.00 0.68 -3.32
CA LEU A 10 5.68 -0.48 -2.47
C LEU A 10 6.41 -1.76 -2.91
N ALA A 11 6.58 -1.98 -4.21
CA ALA A 11 7.30 -3.12 -4.74
C ALA A 11 8.81 -3.06 -4.40
N HIS A 12 9.42 -1.87 -4.46
CA HIS A 12 10.80 -1.67 -4.00
C HIS A 12 10.94 -1.88 -2.49
N LEU A 13 9.96 -1.43 -1.71
CA LEU A 13 9.90 -1.69 -0.28
C LEU A 13 9.84 -3.19 0.02
N ALA A 14 9.16 -4.00 -0.79
CA ALA A 14 9.17 -5.45 -0.65
C ALA A 14 10.57 -6.04 -0.85
N ILE A 15 11.32 -5.59 -1.87
CA ILE A 15 12.71 -6.00 -2.12
C ILE A 15 13.61 -5.63 -0.94
N GLN A 16 13.47 -4.40 -0.43
CA GLN A 16 14.21 -3.95 0.74
C GLN A 16 13.88 -4.80 1.98
N SER A 17 12.59 -5.04 2.23
CA SER A 17 12.11 -5.86 3.34
C SER A 17 12.66 -7.29 3.26
N ALA A 18 12.68 -7.88 2.05
CA ALA A 18 13.25 -9.21 1.82
C ALA A 18 14.74 -9.28 2.19
N ARG A 19 15.52 -8.28 1.75
CA ARG A 19 16.95 -8.20 2.05
C ARG A 19 17.21 -8.05 3.53
N GLU A 20 16.55 -7.11 4.18
CA GLU A 20 16.88 -6.72 5.54
C GLU A 20 16.36 -7.69 6.60
N ARG A 21 15.20 -8.31 6.36
CA ARG A 21 14.56 -9.19 7.35
C ARG A 21 14.87 -10.65 7.14
N PHE A 22 14.98 -11.06 5.87
CA PHE A 22 15.09 -12.46 5.50
C PHE A 22 16.46 -12.80 4.89
N GLY A 23 17.32 -11.81 4.67
CA GLY A 23 18.59 -12.01 3.97
C GLY A 23 18.40 -12.47 2.51
N LYS A 24 17.20 -12.30 1.94
CA LYS A 24 16.86 -12.76 0.59
C LYS A 24 17.06 -11.65 -0.43
N THR A 25 17.53 -11.99 -1.62
CA THR A 25 17.67 -11.04 -2.73
C THR A 25 16.54 -11.28 -3.72
N LEU A 26 15.58 -10.36 -3.74
CA LEU A 26 14.52 -10.37 -4.73
C LEU A 26 14.91 -9.54 -5.96
N ALA A 27 14.54 -10.05 -7.13
CA ALA A 27 14.49 -9.31 -8.39
C ALA A 27 13.08 -9.38 -8.97
N PHE A 28 12.69 -8.48 -9.86
CA PHE A 28 11.39 -8.55 -10.57
C PHE A 28 11.40 -9.67 -11.63
N SER A 29 11.50 -10.93 -11.18
CA SER A 29 11.64 -12.11 -12.04
C SER A 29 10.87 -13.29 -11.48
N GLU A 30 10.47 -14.21 -12.37
CA GLU A 30 9.77 -15.46 -12.01
C GLU A 30 10.57 -16.32 -11.01
N ASN A 31 11.90 -16.28 -11.08
CA ASN A 31 12.79 -17.03 -10.18
C ASN A 31 12.70 -16.59 -8.71
N SER A 32 12.19 -15.37 -8.45
CA SER A 32 12.04 -14.83 -7.11
C SER A 32 10.72 -15.26 -6.43
N LEU A 33 9.80 -15.89 -7.17
CA LEU A 33 8.48 -16.25 -6.65
C LEU A 33 8.49 -17.31 -5.53
N PRO A 34 9.37 -18.34 -5.55
CA PRO A 34 9.52 -19.24 -4.41
C PRO A 34 9.97 -18.50 -3.15
N ASP A 35 10.88 -17.53 -3.29
CA ASP A 35 11.32 -16.73 -2.16
C ASP A 35 10.20 -15.87 -1.58
N LEU A 36 9.38 -15.26 -2.45
CA LEU A 36 8.17 -14.54 -2.04
C LEU A 36 7.19 -15.44 -1.28
N GLU A 37 6.94 -16.66 -1.77
CA GLU A 37 6.07 -17.62 -1.10
C GLU A 37 6.56 -17.96 0.32
N ASP A 38 7.86 -18.19 0.50
CA ASP A 38 8.44 -18.44 1.83
C ASP A 38 8.20 -17.26 2.79
N MET A 39 8.37 -16.03 2.31
CA MET A 39 8.16 -14.82 3.12
C MET A 39 6.69 -14.61 3.47
N LEU A 40 5.77 -14.95 2.56
CA LEU A 40 4.34 -14.94 2.84
C LEU A 40 3.94 -16.02 3.84
N ASN A 41 4.49 -17.23 3.71
CA ASN A 41 4.24 -18.30 4.68
C ASN A 41 4.75 -17.92 6.07
N TYR A 42 5.90 -17.24 6.16
CA TYR A 42 6.35 -16.65 7.42
C TYR A 42 5.34 -15.62 7.94
N ALA A 43 4.91 -14.65 7.12
CA ALA A 43 3.95 -13.63 7.54
C ALA A 43 2.61 -14.22 8.02
N ILE A 44 2.09 -15.23 7.32
CA ILE A 44 0.88 -15.97 7.69
C ILE A 44 1.06 -16.63 9.06
N SER A 45 2.21 -17.29 9.29
CA SER A 45 2.49 -17.91 10.59
C SER A 45 2.53 -16.91 11.75
N GLN A 46 2.93 -15.66 11.49
CA GLN A 46 2.88 -14.59 12.51
C GLN A 46 1.46 -14.12 12.75
N ILE A 47 0.65 -13.99 11.69
CA ILE A 47 -0.76 -13.61 11.80
C ILE A 47 -1.54 -14.63 12.62
N ASP A 48 -1.31 -15.92 12.41
CA ASP A 48 -2.00 -16.96 13.17
C ASP A 48 -1.63 -16.92 14.66
N LYS A 49 -0.38 -16.57 15.00
CA LYS A 49 0.01 -16.29 16.39
C LYS A 49 -0.73 -15.08 16.94
N TYR A 50 -0.78 -13.97 16.20
CA TYR A 50 -1.45 -12.74 16.64
C TYR A 50 -2.97 -12.89 16.79
N LYS A 51 -3.62 -13.70 15.94
CA LYS A 51 -5.05 -14.05 16.08
C LYS A 51 -5.33 -14.75 17.40
N ALA A 52 -4.46 -15.66 17.83
CA ALA A 52 -4.59 -16.32 19.13
C ALA A 52 -4.50 -15.32 20.30
N GLU A 53 -3.78 -14.21 20.09
CA GLU A 53 -3.59 -13.12 21.05
C GLU A 53 -4.66 -12.00 20.95
N LYS A 54 -5.68 -12.16 20.09
CA LYS A 54 -6.73 -11.14 19.81
C LYS A 54 -6.16 -9.77 19.39
N LYS A 55 -5.04 -9.80 18.68
CA LYS A 55 -4.40 -8.60 18.16
C LYS A 55 -4.96 -8.19 16.78
N PRO A 56 -4.73 -6.93 16.40
CA PRO A 56 -5.08 -6.37 15.11
C PRO A 56 -4.64 -7.16 13.88
N THR A 57 -5.57 -7.64 13.06
CA THR A 57 -5.22 -8.43 11.86
C THR A 57 -5.52 -7.73 10.54
N ASP A 58 -6.62 -7.01 10.41
CA ASP A 58 -7.17 -6.68 9.09
C ASP A 58 -6.34 -5.62 8.37
N LYS A 59 -5.93 -4.57 9.09
CA LYS A 59 -5.04 -3.53 8.54
C LYS A 59 -3.64 -4.08 8.27
N MET A 60 -3.13 -4.95 9.14
CA MET A 60 -1.85 -5.63 8.92
C MET A 60 -1.89 -6.52 7.68
N ILE A 61 -2.97 -7.29 7.51
CA ILE A 61 -3.22 -8.11 6.31
C ILE A 61 -3.25 -7.22 5.07
N GLN A 62 -4.01 -6.12 5.11
CA GLN A 62 -4.14 -5.20 3.99
C GLN A 62 -2.80 -4.59 3.59
N ARG A 63 -2.03 -4.06 4.55
CA ARG A 63 -0.70 -3.46 4.28
C ARG A 63 0.30 -4.48 3.75
N THR A 64 0.29 -5.69 4.31
CA THR A 64 1.15 -6.78 3.85
C THR A 64 0.78 -7.19 2.43
N ALA A 65 -0.53 -7.25 2.12
CA ALA A 65 -1.03 -7.53 0.78
C ALA A 65 -0.67 -6.43 -0.21
N GLU A 66 -0.72 -5.16 0.17
CA GLU A 66 -0.30 -4.03 -0.67
C GLU A 66 1.18 -4.13 -1.04
N VAL A 67 2.07 -4.38 -0.08
CA VAL A 67 3.53 -4.48 -0.32
C VAL A 67 3.87 -5.69 -1.19
N TRP A 68 3.49 -6.89 -0.76
CA TRP A 68 3.86 -8.12 -1.47
C TRP A 68 3.07 -8.31 -2.77
N GLY A 69 1.82 -7.85 -2.80
CA GLY A 69 0.99 -7.83 -4.00
C GLY A 69 1.51 -6.86 -5.05
N SER A 70 1.99 -5.68 -4.65
CA SER A 70 2.65 -4.75 -5.59
C SER A 70 3.90 -5.37 -6.18
N TYR A 71 4.74 -6.03 -5.36
CA TYR A 71 5.91 -6.74 -5.85
C TYR A 71 5.56 -7.87 -6.83
N LEU A 72 4.58 -8.72 -6.51
CA LEU A 72 4.09 -9.75 -7.42
C LEU A 72 3.57 -9.14 -8.72
N GLY A 73 2.90 -7.99 -8.63
CA GLY A 73 2.42 -7.27 -9.80
C GLY A 73 3.54 -6.76 -10.70
N GLU A 74 4.61 -6.21 -10.13
CA GLU A 74 5.80 -5.81 -10.89
C GLU A 74 6.52 -6.99 -11.53
N VAL A 75 6.61 -8.15 -10.85
CA VAL A 75 7.11 -9.39 -11.48
C VAL A 75 6.25 -9.77 -12.69
N MET A 76 4.92 -9.71 -12.57
CA MET A 76 4.01 -10.00 -13.68
C MET A 76 4.16 -9.01 -14.83
N ILE A 77 4.28 -7.71 -14.56
CA ILE A 77 4.50 -6.70 -15.61
C ILE A 77 5.84 -6.95 -16.31
N HIS A 78 6.91 -7.22 -15.56
CA HIS A 78 8.24 -7.41 -16.13
C HIS A 78 8.32 -8.65 -17.02
N GLU A 79 7.69 -9.76 -16.59
CA GLU A 79 7.80 -11.05 -17.27
C GLU A 79 6.71 -11.27 -18.34
N LEU A 80 5.51 -10.71 -18.14
CA LEU A 80 4.33 -10.97 -18.99
C LEU A 80 3.86 -9.72 -19.77
N GLY A 81 4.41 -8.55 -19.45
CA GLY A 81 3.98 -7.25 -19.94
C GLY A 81 2.72 -6.74 -19.24
N GLY A 82 2.12 -5.68 -19.80
CA GLY A 82 0.90 -5.08 -19.29
C GLY A 82 1.15 -3.82 -18.48
N SER A 83 0.11 -3.36 -17.79
CA SER A 83 0.16 -2.14 -16.98
C SER A 83 -0.85 -2.20 -15.84
N TRP A 84 -0.57 -1.44 -14.77
CA TRP A 84 -1.55 -1.12 -13.76
C TRP A 84 -2.71 -0.30 -14.33
N LEU A 85 -3.91 -0.55 -13.84
CA LEU A 85 -5.12 0.25 -14.06
C LEU A 85 -5.95 0.30 -12.78
N ILE A 86 -6.84 1.29 -12.74
CA ILE A 86 -7.93 1.32 -11.77
C ILE A 86 -9.08 0.52 -12.39
N SER A 87 -9.38 -0.64 -11.79
CA SER A 87 -10.51 -1.48 -12.20
C SER A 87 -11.84 -0.74 -12.05
N SER A 88 -12.90 -1.29 -12.65
CA SER A 88 -14.27 -0.79 -12.48
C SER A 88 -14.76 -0.75 -11.02
N GLN A 89 -14.04 -1.42 -10.11
CA GLN A 89 -14.34 -1.49 -8.69
C GLN A 89 -13.50 -0.51 -7.87
N ASP A 90 -12.86 0.47 -8.51
CA ASP A 90 -11.97 1.46 -7.89
C ASP A 90 -10.82 0.80 -7.10
N ARG A 91 -10.34 -0.33 -7.63
CA ARG A 91 -9.21 -1.07 -7.08
C ARG A 91 -8.12 -1.21 -8.13
N LEU A 92 -6.89 -1.11 -7.68
CA LEU A 92 -5.76 -1.29 -8.57
C LEU A 92 -5.66 -2.74 -9.04
N SER A 93 -5.51 -2.93 -10.34
CA SER A 93 -5.41 -4.24 -10.99
C SER A 93 -4.48 -4.16 -12.20
N LEU A 94 -4.04 -5.30 -12.71
CA LEU A 94 -3.21 -5.42 -13.90
C LEU A 94 -4.04 -5.80 -15.10
N LEU A 95 -3.76 -5.18 -16.26
CA LEU A 95 -4.26 -5.63 -17.55
C LEU A 95 -3.09 -6.15 -18.38
N ILE A 96 -3.12 -7.45 -18.64
CA ILE A 96 -2.08 -8.16 -19.38
C ILE A 96 -2.75 -8.87 -20.55
N ASN A 97 -2.53 -8.38 -21.77
CA ASN A 97 -3.12 -8.95 -23.00
C ASN A 97 -4.64 -9.18 -22.91
N GLY A 98 -5.38 -8.18 -22.40
CA GLY A 98 -6.83 -8.27 -22.25
C GLY A 98 -7.30 -9.08 -21.03
N VAL A 99 -6.39 -9.62 -20.23
CA VAL A 99 -6.70 -10.35 -19.00
C VAL A 99 -6.48 -9.43 -17.80
N GLU A 100 -7.55 -9.20 -17.05
CA GLU A 100 -7.49 -8.50 -15.77
C GLU A 100 -7.04 -9.46 -14.65
N VAL A 101 -6.08 -9.03 -13.85
CA VAL A 101 -5.47 -9.78 -12.73
C VAL A 101 -5.32 -8.85 -11.54
N ASP A 102 -5.61 -9.31 -10.33
CA ASP A 102 -5.50 -8.52 -9.11
C ASP A 102 -4.54 -9.22 -8.12
N PRO A 103 -3.23 -8.90 -8.19
CA PRO A 103 -2.21 -9.51 -7.33
C PRO A 103 -2.39 -9.16 -5.86
N ILE A 104 -2.78 -7.92 -5.54
CA ILE A 104 -2.98 -7.45 -4.15
C ILE A 104 -4.12 -8.23 -3.49
N LYS A 105 -5.24 -8.36 -4.18
CA LYS A 105 -6.37 -9.18 -3.70
C LYS A 105 -6.01 -10.64 -3.58
N TYR A 106 -5.22 -11.19 -4.50
CA TYR A 106 -4.73 -12.56 -4.39
C TYR A 106 -3.92 -12.75 -3.10
N ILE A 107 -2.95 -11.87 -2.81
CA ILE A 107 -2.16 -11.95 -1.56
C ILE A 107 -3.07 -11.81 -0.33
N SER A 108 -4.00 -10.85 -0.33
CA SER A 108 -4.96 -10.67 0.78
C SER A 108 -5.78 -11.94 1.04
N LYS A 109 -6.28 -12.59 -0.01
CA LYS A 109 -7.00 -13.89 0.10
C LYS A 109 -6.09 -15.01 0.60
N ARG A 110 -4.84 -15.06 0.14
CA ARG A 110 -3.86 -16.06 0.58
C ARG A 110 -3.56 -15.91 2.07
N MET A 111 -3.43 -14.67 2.55
CA MET A 111 -3.20 -14.36 3.96
C MET A 111 -4.39 -14.66 4.88
N THR A 112 -5.61 -14.61 4.34
CA THR A 112 -6.84 -14.92 5.08
C THR A 112 -7.27 -16.39 4.96
N GLY A 113 -6.50 -17.22 4.25
CA GLY A 113 -6.81 -18.63 4.01
C GLY A 113 -7.94 -18.86 2.99
N GLN A 114 -8.40 -17.82 2.29
CA GLN A 114 -9.40 -17.91 1.23
C GLN A 114 -8.82 -18.38 -0.11
N GLU A 115 -7.49 -18.44 -0.21
CA GLU A 115 -6.76 -18.92 -1.37
C GLU A 115 -5.71 -19.94 -0.92
N SER A 116 -5.64 -21.07 -1.61
CA SER A 116 -4.77 -22.20 -1.27
C SER A 116 -3.60 -22.36 -2.24
N ASN A 117 -3.72 -21.79 -3.43
CA ASN A 117 -2.64 -21.81 -4.41
C ASN A 117 -1.46 -20.99 -3.88
N SER A 118 -0.26 -21.56 -3.98
CA SER A 118 1.00 -20.83 -3.77
C SER A 118 1.21 -19.76 -4.83
N VAL A 119 2.06 -18.78 -4.53
CA VAL A 119 2.41 -17.70 -5.48
C VAL A 119 2.87 -18.25 -6.83
N PRO A 120 3.79 -19.24 -6.93
CA PRO A 120 4.19 -19.81 -8.21
C PRO A 120 3.03 -20.47 -8.97
N GLN A 121 2.11 -21.13 -8.27
CA GLN A 121 0.92 -21.75 -8.88
C GLN A 121 -0.05 -20.68 -9.42
N PHE A 122 -0.31 -19.63 -8.65
CA PHE A 122 -1.13 -18.50 -9.10
C PHE A 122 -0.53 -17.82 -10.33
N TYR A 123 0.77 -17.54 -10.30
CA TYR A 123 1.49 -16.96 -11.44
C TYR A 123 1.39 -17.85 -12.68
N SER A 124 1.61 -19.16 -12.53
CA SER A 124 1.51 -20.12 -13.63
C SER A 124 0.10 -20.16 -14.24
N ALA A 125 -0.94 -20.14 -13.41
CA ALA A 125 -2.33 -20.10 -13.87
C ALA A 125 -2.66 -18.82 -14.63
N VAL A 126 -2.13 -17.68 -14.19
CA VAL A 126 -2.27 -16.39 -14.90
C VAL A 126 -1.54 -16.44 -16.25
N LYS A 127 -0.31 -16.95 -16.29
CA LYS A 127 0.49 -17.11 -17.51
C LYS A 127 -0.23 -17.97 -18.54
N GLU A 128 -0.78 -19.11 -18.12
CA GLU A 128 -1.58 -19.98 -18.99
C GLU A 128 -2.83 -19.26 -19.53
N LYS A 129 -3.56 -18.54 -18.67
CA LYS A 129 -4.75 -17.77 -19.08
C LYS A 129 -4.41 -16.70 -20.13
N ILE A 130 -3.26 -16.03 -19.99
CA ILE A 130 -2.76 -15.05 -20.97
C ILE A 130 -2.42 -15.72 -22.30
N ASP A 131 -1.74 -16.87 -22.28
CA ASP A 131 -1.39 -17.57 -23.51
C ASP A 131 -2.62 -18.10 -24.25
N LEU A 132 -3.65 -18.53 -23.53
CA LEU A 132 -4.95 -18.87 -24.10
C LEU A 132 -5.66 -17.65 -24.71
N SER A 133 -5.59 -16.47 -24.09
CA SER A 133 -6.19 -15.25 -24.63
C SER A 133 -5.52 -14.81 -25.94
N ARG A 134 -4.19 -14.96 -26.01
CA ARG A 134 -3.40 -14.68 -27.22
C ARG A 134 -3.78 -15.61 -28.37
N LYS A 135 -3.85 -16.92 -28.11
CA LYS A 135 -4.25 -17.93 -29.11
C LYS A 135 -5.65 -17.64 -29.68
N LYS A 136 -6.64 -17.37 -28.83
CA LYS A 136 -8.01 -17.02 -29.25
C LYS A 136 -8.04 -15.75 -30.10
N SER A 137 -7.31 -14.72 -29.70
CA SER A 137 -7.22 -13.47 -30.47
C SER A 137 -6.60 -13.67 -31.85
N ALA A 138 -5.54 -14.49 -31.94
CA ALA A 138 -4.89 -14.82 -33.21
C ALA A 138 -5.80 -15.63 -34.15
N GLU A 139 -6.51 -16.64 -33.62
CA GLU A 139 -7.48 -17.44 -34.40
C GLU A 139 -8.63 -16.59 -34.94
N ASN A 140 -9.16 -15.68 -34.12
CA ASN A 140 -10.23 -14.77 -34.56
C ASN A 140 -9.75 -13.82 -35.66
N ALA A 141 -8.53 -13.27 -35.54
CA ALA A 141 -7.94 -12.44 -36.58
C ALA A 141 -7.70 -13.22 -37.89
N ALA A 142 -7.28 -14.48 -37.80
CA ALA A 142 -7.11 -15.35 -38.97
C ALA A 142 -8.45 -15.68 -39.66
N LYS A 143 -9.51 -15.95 -38.88
CA LYS A 143 -10.86 -16.18 -39.41
C LYS A 143 -11.41 -14.95 -40.13
N GLN A 144 -11.22 -13.75 -39.59
CA GLN A 144 -11.67 -12.51 -40.23
C GLN A 144 -10.96 -12.22 -41.57
N ARG A 145 -9.71 -12.66 -41.76
CA ARG A 145 -9.02 -12.55 -43.05
C ARG A 145 -9.52 -13.53 -44.12
N ASN A 146 -10.07 -14.67 -43.72
CA ASN A 146 -10.60 -15.68 -44.64
C ASN A 146 -12.08 -15.48 -44.99
N VAL A 147 -12.81 -14.60 -44.28
CA VAL A 147 -14.12 -14.13 -44.73
C VAL A 147 -13.86 -13.12 -45.83
N GLY A 148 -13.83 -13.60 -47.08
CA GLY A 148 -13.52 -12.80 -48.27
C GLY A 148 -14.23 -11.46 -48.25
N SER A 149 -13.48 -10.40 -48.55
CA SER A 149 -14.00 -9.03 -48.65
C SER A 149 -15.31 -9.04 -49.42
N PRO A 150 -16.44 -8.56 -48.85
CA PRO A 150 -17.64 -8.39 -49.64
C PRO A 150 -17.30 -7.50 -50.84
N PRO A 151 -17.80 -7.84 -52.05
CA PRO A 151 -17.51 -7.06 -53.25
C PRO A 151 -17.84 -5.59 -52.98
N PRO A 152 -17.00 -4.64 -53.43
CA PRO A 152 -17.17 -3.23 -53.12
C PRO A 152 -18.58 -2.80 -53.56
N GLN A 153 -19.43 -2.52 -52.57
CA GLN A 153 -20.75 -1.98 -52.85
C GLN A 153 -20.57 -0.54 -53.35
N PRO A 154 -21.25 -0.15 -54.44
CA PRO A 154 -21.14 1.19 -54.99
C PRO A 154 -21.62 2.22 -53.96
N SER A 155 -20.69 3.06 -53.49
CA SER A 155 -20.97 4.17 -52.59
C SER A 155 -21.91 5.16 -53.26
N LYS A 156 -23.17 5.22 -52.82
CA LYS A 156 -24.03 6.37 -53.11
C LYS A 156 -23.52 7.55 -52.30
N ILE A 157 -22.90 8.50 -53.00
CA ILE A 157 -22.54 9.82 -52.46
C ILE A 157 -23.85 10.56 -52.21
N THR A 158 -24.32 10.55 -50.97
CA THR A 158 -25.40 11.44 -50.55
C THR A 158 -24.76 12.64 -49.85
N CYS A 159 -24.49 13.67 -50.65
CA CYS A 159 -24.16 15.00 -50.18
C CYS A 159 -25.45 15.63 -49.62
N GLY A 160 -25.50 15.90 -48.32
CA GLY A 160 -26.69 16.43 -47.67
C GLY A 160 -26.38 17.16 -46.37
N GLY A 161 -26.22 18.48 -46.49
CA GLY A 161 -26.80 19.45 -45.55
C GLY A 161 -26.12 19.63 -44.20
N TYR A 162 -25.26 20.64 -44.11
CA TYR A 162 -24.95 21.37 -42.88
C TYR A 162 -26.18 22.16 -42.37
N ILE A 163 -26.05 22.63 -41.11
CA ILE A 163 -26.91 23.57 -40.34
C ILE A 163 -28.01 22.79 -39.57
N ILE A 164 -27.99 22.72 -38.22
CA ILE A 164 -28.36 23.78 -37.26
C ILE A 164 -27.69 23.58 -35.88
N LEU A 165 -27.23 24.72 -35.34
CA LEU A 165 -26.97 25.13 -33.95
C LEU A 165 -27.56 24.32 -32.77
N GLY A 166 -26.85 24.32 -31.63
CA GLY A 166 -27.48 23.99 -30.34
C GLY A 166 -26.57 23.93 -29.10
N ILE A 167 -25.97 25.06 -28.73
CA ILE A 167 -25.65 25.54 -27.37
C ILE A 167 -25.84 24.51 -26.22
N VAL A 168 -24.76 23.88 -25.75
CA VAL A 168 -24.61 23.43 -24.34
C VAL A 168 -23.12 23.53 -23.97
N GLY A 169 -22.63 24.77 -23.90
CA GLY A 169 -21.26 25.09 -23.52
C GLY A 169 -21.26 26.28 -22.58
N LEU A 170 -21.88 26.13 -21.41
CA LEU A 170 -21.86 27.10 -20.31
C LEU A 170 -22.59 26.50 -19.10
N CYS A 171 -21.90 25.65 -18.34
CA CYS A 171 -22.17 25.44 -16.92
C CYS A 171 -21.02 24.64 -16.30
N VAL A 172 -20.61 25.03 -15.10
CA VAL A 172 -19.59 24.41 -14.24
C VAL A 172 -18.13 24.84 -14.49
N MET A 173 -17.85 26.15 -14.42
CA MET A 173 -16.53 26.69 -14.04
C MET A 173 -16.69 27.87 -13.07
N SER A 174 -17.40 27.67 -11.95
CA SER A 174 -17.59 28.72 -10.93
C SER A 174 -17.71 28.18 -9.50
N LEU A 175 -16.79 27.31 -9.06
CA LEU A 175 -16.65 26.94 -7.64
C LEU A 175 -15.19 26.67 -7.24
N LEU A 176 -14.30 27.60 -7.57
CA LEU A 176 -12.96 27.69 -6.95
C LEU A 176 -12.68 29.16 -6.63
N GLY A 177 -13.14 29.60 -5.48
CA GLY A 177 -12.87 30.94 -4.98
C GLY A 177 -13.76 31.26 -3.78
N GLN A 178 -13.11 31.49 -2.65
CA GLN A 178 -13.65 31.95 -1.36
C GLN A 178 -14.08 30.86 -0.37
N CYS A 179 -13.10 30.42 0.44
CA CYS A 179 -13.22 30.19 1.89
C CYS A 179 -11.80 30.07 2.50
N ILE A 180 -11.03 31.15 2.44
CA ILE A 180 -9.84 31.33 3.30
C ILE A 180 -9.92 32.74 3.88
N SER A 181 -10.65 32.86 5.00
CA SER A 181 -10.48 33.93 5.98
C SER A 181 -11.51 33.70 7.09
N GLY A 182 -11.07 33.14 8.21
CA GLY A 182 -11.90 33.07 9.42
C GLY A 182 -11.63 31.89 10.33
N PHE A 183 -10.40 31.74 10.83
CA PHE A 183 -10.16 31.07 12.13
C PHE A 183 -8.87 31.64 12.74
N GLN A 184 -9.01 32.81 13.37
CA GLN A 184 -8.19 33.16 14.51
C GLN A 184 -9.03 32.88 15.77
N ASN A 185 -8.37 32.29 16.77
CA ASN A 185 -8.80 32.10 18.16
C ASN A 185 -9.79 30.96 18.45
N LEU A 186 -9.24 29.75 18.62
CA LEU A 186 -9.63 28.85 19.71
C LEU A 186 -8.36 28.37 20.43
N THR A 187 -7.77 29.24 21.25
CA THR A 187 -6.98 28.78 22.39
C THR A 187 -7.97 28.22 23.42
N ALA A 188 -8.31 26.95 23.29
CA ALA A 188 -8.85 26.21 24.41
C ALA A 188 -7.65 25.87 25.30
N SER A 189 -7.57 26.50 26.48
CA SER A 189 -6.67 26.04 27.53
C SER A 189 -6.96 24.56 27.82
N PRO A 190 -5.94 23.69 27.90
CA PRO A 190 -6.16 22.32 28.35
C PRO A 190 -6.74 22.35 29.78
N PRO A 191 -7.71 21.48 30.11
CA PRO A 191 -8.21 21.37 31.46
C PRO A 191 -7.04 21.06 32.41
N ALA A 192 -6.97 21.84 33.48
CA ALA A 192 -5.96 21.69 34.53
C ALA A 192 -6.04 20.28 35.13
N THR A 193 -5.06 19.42 34.81
CA THR A 193 -4.48 18.34 35.65
C THR A 193 -3.45 17.47 34.89
N ALA A 194 -2.81 17.95 33.82
CA ALA A 194 -1.64 17.26 33.28
C ALA A 194 -0.46 17.35 34.26
N ASP A 195 0.22 16.23 34.52
CA ASP A 195 1.43 16.15 35.34
C ASP A 195 2.51 17.09 34.73
N PRO A 196 3.27 17.86 35.53
CA PRO A 196 4.45 18.58 35.05
C PRO A 196 5.38 17.76 34.12
N GLN A 197 5.49 16.45 34.29
CA GLN A 197 6.23 15.56 33.38
C GLN A 197 5.54 15.36 32.02
N GLU A 198 4.22 15.22 32.01
CA GLU A 198 3.40 15.11 30.80
C GLU A 198 3.50 16.38 29.95
N GLN A 199 3.39 17.55 30.60
CA GLN A 199 3.55 18.83 29.92
C GLN A 199 4.97 19.03 29.36
N ALA A 200 6.01 18.60 30.09
CA ALA A 200 7.38 18.68 29.62
C ALA A 200 7.66 17.76 28.41
N ALA A 201 7.06 16.56 28.37
CA ALA A 201 7.17 15.65 27.23
C ALA A 201 6.44 16.21 25.99
N ILE A 202 5.25 16.77 26.18
CA ILE A 202 4.50 17.46 25.13
C ILE A 202 5.32 18.64 24.57
N ASP A 203 5.87 19.48 25.43
CA ASP A 203 6.67 20.66 25.03
C ASP A 203 7.96 20.25 24.30
N ALA A 204 8.61 19.15 24.70
CA ALA A 204 9.78 18.60 24.02
C ALA A 204 9.46 18.11 22.59
N VAL A 205 8.28 17.50 22.40
CA VAL A 205 7.79 17.04 21.08
C VAL A 205 7.31 18.21 20.21
N GLN A 206 6.69 19.22 20.81
CA GLN A 206 6.24 20.43 20.12
C GLN A 206 7.41 21.27 19.58
N ASN A 207 8.51 21.36 20.33
CA ASN A 207 9.67 22.19 19.98
C ASN A 207 10.61 21.59 18.92
N GLN A 208 10.46 20.32 18.51
CA GLN A 208 11.22 19.78 17.36
C GLN A 208 10.55 20.16 16.03
N SER A 209 11.05 21.22 15.39
CA SER A 209 10.54 21.76 14.14
C SER A 209 11.07 21.00 12.91
N THR A 210 10.34 20.01 12.41
CA THR A 210 10.36 19.68 10.97
C THR A 210 8.95 19.36 10.47
N VAL A 211 8.62 19.92 9.30
CA VAL A 211 7.28 20.02 8.70
C VAL A 211 6.69 18.67 8.25
N TYR A 212 7.43 17.55 8.37
CA TYR A 212 6.96 16.20 8.04
C TYR A 212 6.52 15.37 9.26
N ALA A 213 6.54 15.95 10.46
CA ALA A 213 6.41 15.22 11.71
C ALA A 213 5.00 15.18 12.30
N SER A 214 3.97 15.84 11.77
CA SER A 214 2.64 15.89 12.43
C SER A 214 2.04 14.50 12.65
N ASN A 215 1.99 13.67 11.61
CA ASN A 215 1.36 12.35 11.70
C ASN A 215 2.20 11.36 12.52
N MET A 216 3.53 11.52 12.51
CA MET A 216 4.44 10.71 13.33
C MET A 216 4.43 11.16 14.79
N LYS A 217 4.29 12.46 15.05
CA LYS A 217 4.13 13.04 16.40
C LYS A 217 2.83 12.60 17.05
N GLU A 218 1.73 12.63 16.30
CA GLU A 218 0.43 12.13 16.78
C GLU A 218 0.47 10.62 17.02
N SER A 219 1.12 9.85 16.13
CA SER A 219 1.28 8.40 16.32
C SER A 219 2.17 8.05 17.52
N VAL A 220 3.27 8.78 17.71
CA VAL A 220 4.18 8.58 18.86
C VAL A 220 3.50 9.01 20.15
N ALA A 221 2.82 10.16 20.19
CA ALA A 221 2.05 10.62 21.35
C ALA A 221 0.92 9.63 21.70
N PHE A 222 0.23 9.09 20.70
CA PHE A 222 -0.80 8.07 20.90
C PHE A 222 -0.22 6.77 21.49
N ILE A 223 0.93 6.30 20.98
CA ILE A 223 1.62 5.12 21.50
C ILE A 223 2.06 5.34 22.96
N LEU A 224 2.55 6.53 23.31
CA LEU A 224 2.95 6.89 24.68
C LEU A 224 1.75 6.83 25.64
N VAL A 225 0.60 7.38 25.25
CA VAL A 225 -0.64 7.37 26.05
C VAL A 225 -1.23 5.96 26.18
N LEU A 226 -1.16 5.14 25.13
CA LEU A 226 -1.61 3.75 25.18
C LEU A 226 -0.82 2.93 26.21
N LEU A 227 0.51 3.05 26.16
CA LEU A 227 1.44 2.34 27.04
C LEU A 227 1.24 2.65 28.51
N GLU A 228 1.04 3.93 28.84
CA GLU A 228 0.81 4.35 30.22
C GLU A 228 -0.53 3.83 30.75
N ASN A 229 -1.58 3.82 29.91
CA ASN A 229 -2.89 3.24 30.25
C ASN A 229 -2.84 1.71 30.46
N GLU A 230 -1.92 1.00 29.80
CA GLU A 230 -1.69 -0.43 30.01
C GLU A 230 -0.80 -0.74 31.22
N GLY A 231 -0.38 0.29 31.98
CA GLY A 231 0.44 0.16 33.17
C GLY A 231 1.94 0.01 32.90
N HIS A 232 2.38 0.29 31.67
CA HIS A 232 3.80 0.30 31.33
C HIS A 232 4.44 1.63 31.70
N THR A 233 5.63 1.58 32.31
CA THR A 233 6.40 2.79 32.61
C THR A 233 7.23 3.19 31.40
N VAL A 234 6.96 4.39 30.90
CA VAL A 234 7.67 4.96 29.77
C VAL A 234 8.83 5.83 30.28
N SER A 235 10.05 5.53 29.83
CA SER A 235 11.20 6.38 30.12
C SER A 235 11.19 7.59 29.19
N VAL A 236 11.25 8.80 29.76
CA VAL A 236 11.33 10.07 29.01
C VAL A 236 12.63 10.15 28.17
N ASP A 237 13.66 9.40 28.56
CA ASP A 237 14.93 9.20 27.84
C ASP A 237 14.85 8.10 26.76
N GLY A 238 13.65 7.56 26.55
CA GLY A 238 13.43 6.26 25.94
C GLY A 238 13.11 6.28 24.45
N TRP A 239 13.22 7.37 23.70
CA TRP A 239 13.01 7.30 22.26
C TRP A 239 14.13 7.94 21.45
N TYR A 240 14.42 7.33 20.31
CA TYR A 240 15.53 7.71 19.44
C TYR A 240 15.07 7.66 17.99
N VAL A 241 15.21 8.79 17.29
CA VAL A 241 15.03 8.85 15.83
C VAL A 241 16.41 8.88 15.19
N SER A 242 16.69 7.90 14.35
CA SER A 242 17.84 7.92 13.44
C SER A 242 17.38 7.98 11.99
N THR A 243 18.23 8.51 11.14
CA THR A 243 18.05 8.46 9.69
C THR A 243 18.91 7.34 9.11
N GLY A 244 18.29 6.47 8.33
CA GLY A 244 18.95 5.48 7.48
C GLY A 244 18.86 5.87 6.01
N ASN A 245 19.38 5.03 5.12
CA ASN A 245 19.26 5.23 3.67
C ASN A 245 17.78 5.12 3.24
N GLY A 246 17.07 6.25 3.24
CA GLY A 246 15.68 6.37 2.76
C GLY A 246 14.59 6.20 3.83
N TYR A 247 14.93 6.07 5.11
CA TYR A 247 13.94 5.93 6.18
C TYR A 247 14.35 6.62 7.49
N TYR A 248 13.35 6.87 8.33
CA TYR A 248 13.51 7.31 9.72
C TYR A 248 13.27 6.11 10.63
N SER A 249 14.26 5.68 11.40
CA SER A 249 14.10 4.66 12.44
C SER A 249 13.70 5.32 13.75
N VAL A 250 12.49 5.03 14.22
CA VAL A 250 11.97 5.44 15.53
C VAL A 250 12.10 4.26 16.49
N LYS A 251 13.00 4.36 17.47
CA LYS A 251 13.11 3.41 18.58
C LYS A 251 12.42 3.99 19.80
N PHE A 252 11.74 3.13 20.54
CA PHE A 252 11.06 3.44 21.78
C PHE A 252 11.39 2.36 22.81
N TYR A 253 11.90 2.72 23.97
CA TYR A 253 12.35 1.85 25.05
C TYR A 253 11.35 1.92 26.20
N PHE A 254 11.03 0.77 26.78
CA PHE A 254 10.11 0.65 27.92
C PHE A 254 10.56 -0.49 28.82
N TYR A 255 9.94 -0.62 30.00
CA TYR A 255 10.21 -1.71 30.91
C TYR A 255 9.04 -2.68 31.01
N LEU A 256 9.34 -3.97 30.91
CA LEU A 256 8.41 -5.07 31.14
C LEU A 256 9.03 -6.02 32.16
N ASP A 257 8.32 -6.27 33.27
CA ASP A 257 8.81 -7.14 34.36
C ASP A 257 10.23 -6.77 34.85
N GLY A 258 10.52 -5.47 34.92
CA GLY A 258 11.83 -4.95 35.34
C GLY A 258 12.94 -5.10 34.28
N LYS A 259 12.65 -5.62 33.09
CA LYS A 259 13.58 -5.70 31.96
C LYS A 259 13.33 -4.57 30.97
N ARG A 260 14.42 -3.98 30.46
CA ARG A 260 14.35 -2.95 29.42
C ARG A 260 14.15 -3.60 28.05
N GLU A 261 13.05 -3.26 27.42
CA GLU A 261 12.65 -3.69 26.08
C GLU A 261 12.63 -2.49 25.13
N TYR A 262 12.48 -2.75 23.83
CA TYR A 262 12.28 -1.68 22.86
C TYR A 262 11.40 -2.09 21.68
N ALA A 263 10.66 -1.12 21.16
CA ALA A 263 9.95 -1.16 19.89
C ALA A 263 10.70 -0.29 18.88
N GLU A 264 10.87 -0.78 17.65
CA GLU A 264 11.48 -0.04 16.56
C GLU A 264 10.58 -0.02 15.33
N TRP A 265 10.31 1.17 14.80
CA TRP A 265 9.61 1.36 13.53
C TRP A 265 10.52 2.06 12.54
N TRP A 266 10.42 1.67 11.27
CA TRP A 266 11.01 2.45 10.19
C TRP A 266 9.91 3.15 9.42
N TYR A 267 10.06 4.46 9.27
CA TYR A 267 9.17 5.31 8.51
C TYR A 267 9.83 5.73 7.21
N TYR A 268 9.23 5.33 6.09
CA TYR A 268 9.70 5.65 4.75
C TYR A 268 8.97 6.90 4.25
N ALA A 269 9.71 7.99 4.12
CA ALA A 269 9.13 9.32 3.93
C ALA A 269 8.47 9.52 2.55
N ASP A 270 8.99 8.79 1.56
CA ASP A 270 8.53 8.74 0.17
C ASP A 270 7.19 8.01 0.05
N THR A 271 7.06 6.85 0.67
CA THR A 271 5.87 5.98 0.62
C THR A 271 4.86 6.28 1.72
N LYS A 272 5.24 7.08 2.71
CA LYS A 272 4.49 7.28 3.96
C LYS A 272 4.22 5.97 4.72
N PHE A 273 5.05 4.96 4.49
CA PHE A 273 4.89 3.63 5.08
C PHE A 273 5.58 3.55 6.45
N ILE A 274 4.92 2.90 7.41
CA ILE A 274 5.48 2.57 8.73
C ILE A 274 5.68 1.06 8.79
N MET A 275 6.93 0.64 8.99
CA MET A 275 7.34 -0.75 9.07
C MET A 275 7.76 -1.08 10.50
N PRO A 276 7.03 -1.92 11.24
CA PRO A 276 7.52 -2.42 12.52
C PRO A 276 8.74 -3.30 12.28
N LYS A 277 9.82 -3.16 13.07
CA LYS A 277 11.07 -3.90 12.89
C LYS A 277 11.28 -5.05 13.86
N ASN A 278 10.66 -5.00 15.04
CA ASN A 278 10.71 -6.06 16.03
C ASN A 278 9.30 -6.37 16.56
N ASP A 279 9.20 -7.43 17.36
CA ASP A 279 7.91 -7.96 17.84
C ASP A 279 7.14 -6.96 18.70
N TRP A 280 7.86 -6.08 19.40
CA TRP A 280 7.27 -5.00 20.18
C TRP A 280 6.66 -3.90 19.31
N ALA A 281 7.36 -3.48 18.26
CA ALA A 281 6.82 -2.52 17.29
C ALA A 281 5.58 -3.05 16.59
N PHE A 282 5.53 -4.36 16.33
CA PHE A 282 4.32 -5.01 15.83
C PHE A 282 3.19 -4.96 16.86
N THR A 283 3.49 -5.24 18.14
CA THR A 283 2.49 -5.26 19.22
C THR A 283 1.86 -3.89 19.45
N PHE A 284 2.65 -2.81 19.44
CA PHE A 284 2.14 -1.45 19.69
C PHE A 284 1.46 -0.78 18.50
N MET A 285 1.56 -1.32 17.29
CA MET A 285 0.89 -0.69 16.14
C MET A 285 -0.63 -0.73 16.21
N GLY A 286 -1.21 -1.54 17.10
CA GLY A 286 -2.66 -1.55 17.30
C GLY A 286 -3.44 -1.80 16.00
N ASP A 287 -4.76 -1.74 16.08
CA ASP A 287 -5.68 -1.79 14.93
C ASP A 287 -5.70 -0.43 14.24
#